data_AF-A0A7V5SCC8-F1
#
_entry.id   AF-A0A7V5SCC8-F1
#
_cell.length_a   1.000
_cell.length_b   1.000
_cell.length_c   1.000
_cell.angle_alpha   90.00
_cell.angle_beta   90.00
_cell.angle_gamma   90.00
#
_symmetry.space_group_name_H-M   'P 1'
#
loop_
_entity.id
_entity.type
_entity.pdbx_description
1 polymer ?
#
loop_
_entity_poly.entity_id
_entity_poly.type
_entity_poly.pdbx_seq_one_letter_code
_entity_poly.pdbx_strand_id
1 'polypeptide(L)'
;MAGVIQKIRDKAGFAVLLIGISLLIFILTDLLQSNAFIQELIWGRSDVVARIGSEEIKYSEYNQLYERARRNQGDFDDPIVEEQIRNAVWQQLLSDRLYQIEAKLAGLQ
;
A
#
# COMPACT_ATOMS: atom_id res chain seq x y z
N MET A 1 -11.35 -40.74 38.77
CA MET A 1 -11.63 -39.49 38.01
C MET A 1 -10.39 -38.93 37.29
N ALA A 2 -9.43 -39.75 36.84
CA ALA A 2 -8.21 -39.28 36.16
C ALA A 2 -8.33 -39.19 34.62
N GLY A 3 -9.36 -39.81 34.01
CA GLY A 3 -9.49 -39.90 32.55
C GLY A 3 -9.96 -38.62 31.84
N VAL A 4 -10.55 -37.66 32.56
CA VAL A 4 -11.08 -36.42 31.96
C VAL A 4 -9.95 -35.42 31.66
N ILE A 5 -8.97 -35.33 32.56
CA ILE A 5 -7.81 -34.43 32.41
C ILE A 5 -6.94 -34.86 31.21
N GLN A 6 -6.74 -36.18 31.04
CA GLN A 6 -5.99 -36.72 29.89
C GLN A 6 -6.66 -36.36 28.56
N LYS A 7 -7.99 -36.52 28.46
CA LYS A 7 -8.77 -36.16 27.26
C LYS A 7 -8.75 -34.67 26.94
N ILE A 8 -8.62 -33.79 27.95
CA ILE A 8 -8.48 -32.35 27.75
C ILE A 8 -7.07 -32.01 27.24
N ARG A 9 -6.03 -32.65 27.82
CA ARG A 9 -4.64 -32.45 27.41
C ARG A 9 -4.39 -32.86 25.96
N ASP A 10 -5.00 -33.96 25.52
CA ASP A 10 -4.88 -34.42 24.12
C ASP A 10 -5.51 -33.44 23.13
N LYS A 11 -6.58 -32.72 23.52
CA LYS A 11 -7.18 -31.65 22.72
C LYS A 11 -6.41 -30.33 22.79
N ALA A 12 -5.74 -30.06 23.90
CA ALA A 12 -4.92 -28.86 24.08
C ALA A 12 -3.73 -28.82 23.11
N GLY A 13 -3.13 -29.98 22.77
CA GLY A 13 -2.04 -30.05 21.79
C GLY A 13 -2.46 -29.57 20.39
N PHE A 14 -3.67 -29.90 19.94
CA PHE A 14 -4.21 -29.42 18.68
C PHE A 14 -4.47 -27.90 18.70
N ALA A 15 -4.96 -27.37 19.82
CA ALA A 15 -5.16 -25.93 19.98
C ALA A 15 -3.84 -25.15 19.92
N VAL A 16 -2.78 -25.65 20.56
CA VAL A 16 -1.43 -25.03 20.51
C VAL A 16 -0.89 -25.01 19.08
N LEU A 17 -1.06 -26.10 18.33
CA LEU A 17 -0.63 -26.16 16.93
C LEU A 17 -1.35 -25.13 16.06
N LEU A 18 -2.66 -25.00 16.20
CA LEU A 18 -3.44 -24.00 15.46
C LEU A 18 -2.99 -22.57 15.76
N ILE A 19 -2.72 -22.26 17.03
CA ILE A 19 -2.22 -20.94 17.43
C ILE A 19 -0.86 -20.67 16.79
N GLY A 20 0.05 -21.65 16.81
CA GLY A 20 1.36 -21.53 16.18
C GLY A 20 1.28 -21.26 14.67
N ILE A 21 0.40 -21.97 13.96
CA ILE A 21 0.18 -21.76 12.53
C ILE A 21 -0.43 -20.37 12.25
N SER A 22 -1.40 -19.94 13.06
CA SER A 22 -2.01 -18.61 12.93
C SER A 22 -0.99 -17.48 13.10
N LEU A 23 -0.05 -17.61 14.05
CA LEU A 23 1.02 -16.63 14.25
C LEU A 23 1.99 -16.61 13.07
N LEU A 24 2.34 -17.76 12.51
CA LEU A 24 3.19 -17.83 11.32
C LEU A 24 2.52 -17.16 10.11
N ILE A 25 1.24 -17.46 9.85
CA ILE A 25 0.50 -16.84 8.75
C ILE A 25 0.38 -15.33 8.96
N PHE A 26 0.14 -14.87 10.20
CA PHE A 26 0.06 -13.46 10.52
C PHE A 26 1.36 -12.71 10.21
N ILE A 27 2.51 -13.22 10.66
CA ILE A 27 3.82 -12.60 10.40
C ILE A 27 4.14 -12.60 8.90
N LEU A 28 3.87 -13.71 8.21
CA LEU A 28 4.09 -13.78 6.76
C LEU A 28 3.19 -12.79 6.00
N THR A 29 1.95 -12.61 6.44
CA THR A 29 1.01 -11.65 5.83
C THR A 29 1.49 -10.22 6.04
N ASP A 30 1.96 -9.88 7.24
CA ASP A 30 2.48 -8.55 7.57
C ASP A 30 3.75 -8.21 6.77
N LEU A 31 4.66 -9.18 6.59
CA LEU A 31 5.85 -9.03 5.74
C LEU A 31 5.51 -8.86 4.25
N LEU A 32 4.47 -9.53 3.77
CA LEU A 32 4.00 -9.39 2.38
C LEU A 32 3.29 -8.05 2.16
N GLN A 33 2.51 -7.57 3.13
CA GLN A 33 1.80 -6.29 3.06
C GLN A 33 2.72 -5.08 3.22
N SER A 34 3.78 -5.20 4.02
CA SER A 34 4.77 -4.12 4.21
C SER A 34 5.72 -3.95 3.03
N ASN A 35 5.90 -4.98 2.19
CA ASN A 35 6.73 -4.92 0.99
C ASN A 35 5.92 -4.52 -0.25
N ALA A 36 5.87 -3.20 -0.50
CA ALA A 36 5.27 -2.61 -1.70
C ALA A 36 5.73 -3.27 -3.02
N PHE A 37 6.98 -3.74 -3.07
CA PHE A 37 7.53 -4.45 -4.23
C PHE A 37 6.87 -5.81 -4.50
N ILE A 38 6.58 -6.60 -3.45
CA ILE A 38 5.96 -7.92 -3.60
C ILE A 38 4.46 -7.76 -3.91
N GLN A 39 3.82 -6.75 -3.34
CA GLN A 39 2.43 -6.41 -3.64
C GLN A 39 2.26 -6.01 -5.12
N GLU A 40 3.16 -5.20 -5.66
CA GLU A 40 3.16 -4.80 -7.07
C GLU A 40 3.34 -5.99 -8.02
N LEU A 41 4.20 -6.95 -7.66
CA LEU A 41 4.48 -8.14 -8.45
C LEU A 41 3.32 -9.15 -8.47
N ILE A 42 2.63 -9.32 -7.34
CA ILE A 42 1.53 -10.30 -7.20
C ILE A 42 0.19 -9.73 -7.71
N TRP A 43 -0.06 -8.43 -7.53
CA TRP A 43 -1.38 -7.83 -7.79
C TRP A 43 -1.45 -7.01 -9.09
N GLY A 44 -0.33 -6.77 -9.77
CA GLY A 44 -0.22 -6.34 -11.16
C GLY A 44 -1.14 -5.18 -11.62
N ARG A 45 -0.59 -3.97 -11.80
CA ARG A 45 -1.14 -2.82 -12.57
C ARG A 45 -2.58 -2.35 -12.30
N SER A 46 -3.35 -2.96 -11.39
CA SER A 46 -4.73 -2.55 -11.08
C SER A 46 -4.84 -1.18 -10.43
N ASP A 47 -3.70 -0.60 -10.03
CA ASP A 47 -3.59 0.68 -9.36
C ASP A 47 -3.27 1.84 -10.32
N VAL A 48 -3.19 1.61 -11.64
CA VAL A 48 -2.89 2.68 -12.61
C VAL A 48 -4.13 3.53 -12.86
N VAL A 49 -4.06 4.81 -12.48
CA VAL A 49 -5.16 5.79 -12.66
C VAL A 49 -5.04 6.59 -13.93
N ALA A 50 -3.83 6.76 -14.45
CA ALA A 50 -3.60 7.45 -15.70
C ALA A 50 -2.34 6.94 -16.40
N ARG A 51 -2.30 7.13 -17.71
CA ARG A 51 -1.13 6.87 -18.55
C ARG A 51 -0.85 8.10 -19.38
N ILE A 52 0.37 8.61 -19.32
CA ILE A 52 0.82 9.76 -20.10
C ILE A 52 1.99 9.27 -20.96
N GLY A 53 1.77 9.15 -22.27
CA GLY A 53 2.77 8.57 -23.17
C GLY A 53 3.14 7.14 -22.75
N SER A 54 4.44 6.92 -22.47
CA SER A 54 4.98 5.64 -21.98
C SER A 54 5.01 5.50 -20.46
N GLU A 55 4.67 6.55 -19.71
CA GLU A 55 4.71 6.55 -18.25
C GLU A 55 3.32 6.24 -17.65
N GLU A 56 3.31 5.41 -16.61
CA GLU A 56 2.11 5.05 -15.86
C GLU A 56 2.08 5.79 -14.52
N ILE A 57 0.92 6.38 -14.19
CA ILE A 57 0.66 6.99 -12.89
C ILE A 57 -0.16 6.02 -12.06
N LYS A 58 0.39 5.62 -10.91
CA LYS A 58 -0.30 4.77 -9.94
C LYS A 58 -1.06 5.61 -8.91
N TYR A 59 -2.22 5.14 -8.49
CA TYR A 59 -3.02 5.77 -7.45
C TYR A 59 -2.28 5.79 -6.12
N SER A 60 -1.55 4.73 -5.77
CA SER A 60 -0.68 4.68 -4.60
C SER A 60 0.32 5.83 -4.54
N GLU A 61 0.92 6.21 -5.67
CA GLU A 61 1.84 7.34 -5.75
C GLU A 61 1.13 8.67 -5.52
N TYR A 62 0.00 8.88 -6.20
CA TYR A 62 -0.86 10.04 -5.97
C TYR A 62 -1.30 10.13 -4.50
N ASN A 63 -1.76 9.03 -3.92
CA ASN A 63 -2.23 8.97 -2.54
C ASN A 63 -1.10 9.25 -1.55
N GLN A 64 0.11 8.73 -1.77
CA GLN A 64 1.26 9.04 -0.93
C GLN A 64 1.63 10.52 -0.94
N LEU A 65 1.59 11.17 -2.10
CA LEU A 65 1.85 12.61 -2.22
C LEU A 65 0.73 13.44 -1.61
N TYR A 66 -0.52 13.05 -1.84
CA TYR A 66 -1.70 13.66 -1.22
C TYR A 66 -1.62 13.61 0.31
N GLU A 67 -1.34 12.45 0.88
CA GLU A 67 -1.19 12.28 2.32
C GLU A 67 -0.03 13.10 2.90
N ARG A 68 1.09 13.24 2.15
CA ARG A 68 2.19 14.14 2.55
C ARG A 68 1.76 15.61 2.52
N ALA A 69 1.08 16.04 1.46
CA ALA A 69 0.61 17.42 1.30
C ALA A 69 -0.43 17.78 2.38
N ARG A 70 -1.36 16.87 2.66
CA ARG A 70 -2.34 16.98 3.75
C ARG A 70 -1.65 17.14 5.11
N ARG A 71 -0.69 16.26 5.44
CA ARG A 71 0.08 16.37 6.69
C ARG A 71 0.84 17.69 6.83
N ASN A 72 1.34 18.26 5.73
CA ASN A 72 2.08 19.52 5.75
C ASN A 72 1.17 20.74 5.94
N GLN A 73 -0.07 20.71 5.46
CA GLN A 73 -1.04 21.78 5.70
C GLN A 73 -1.67 21.67 7.10
N GLY A 74 -1.89 20.46 7.61
CA GLY A 74 -2.60 20.20 8.87
C GLY A 74 -3.95 19.52 8.62
N ASP A 75 -4.54 18.94 9.67
CA ASP A 75 -5.87 18.32 9.58
C ASP A 75 -6.95 19.40 9.48
N PHE A 76 -7.23 19.82 8.25
CA PHE A 76 -8.39 20.64 7.92
C PHE A 76 -9.50 19.72 7.40
N ASP A 77 -10.65 19.71 8.09
CA ASP A 77 -11.87 19.03 7.66
C ASP A 77 -12.69 19.87 6.65
N ASP A 78 -12.05 20.85 6.00
CA ASP A 78 -12.69 21.71 5.00
C ASP A 78 -12.63 21.04 3.61
N PRO A 79 -13.79 20.68 3.00
CA PRO A 79 -13.83 20.04 1.68
C PRO A 79 -13.20 20.88 0.56
N ILE A 80 -13.22 22.21 0.69
CA ILE A 80 -12.65 23.12 -0.32
C ILE A 80 -11.13 23.04 -0.30
N VAL A 81 -10.54 23.01 0.91
CA VAL A 81 -9.09 22.87 1.08
C VAL A 81 -8.65 21.49 0.58
N GLU A 82 -9.43 20.46 0.87
CA GLU A 82 -9.17 19.10 0.38
C GLU A 82 -9.09 19.03 -1.15
N GLU A 83 -10.06 19.62 -1.85
CA GLU A 83 -10.09 19.65 -3.31
C GLU A 83 -8.90 20.43 -3.89
N GLN A 84 -8.50 21.53 -3.25
CA GLN A 84 -7.32 22.29 -3.64
C GLN A 84 -6.03 21.46 -3.53
N ILE A 85 -5.85 20.73 -2.43
CA ILE A 85 -4.69 19.84 -2.25
C ILE A 85 -4.70 18.75 -3.33
N ARG A 86 -5.86 18.12 -3.56
CA ARG A 86 -6.01 17.05 -4.57
C ARG A 86 -5.60 17.54 -5.95
N ASN A 87 -6.06 18.73 -6.35
CA ASN A 87 -5.73 19.35 -7.62
C ASN A 87 -4.25 19.75 -7.70
N ALA A 88 -3.69 20.34 -6.64
CA ALA A 88 -2.28 20.73 -6.61
C ALA A 88 -1.35 19.52 -6.78
N VAL A 89 -1.62 18.43 -6.04
CA VAL A 89 -0.86 17.18 -6.14
C VAL A 89 -0.99 16.56 -7.52
N TRP A 90 -2.19 16.58 -8.10
CA TRP A 90 -2.40 16.08 -9.46
C TRP A 90 -1.58 16.86 -10.49
N GLN A 91 -1.61 18.20 -10.43
CA GLN A 91 -0.86 19.05 -11.35
C GLN A 91 0.65 18.86 -11.21
N GLN A 92 1.15 18.74 -9.97
CA GLN A 92 2.56 18.44 -9.72
C GLN A 92 2.95 17.12 -10.40
N LEU A 93 2.19 16.05 -10.14
CA LEU A 93 2.52 14.73 -10.65
C LEU A 93 2.43 14.67 -12.19
N LEU A 94 1.43 15.32 -12.78
CA LEU A 94 1.30 15.48 -14.23
C LEU A 94 2.53 16.19 -14.82
N SER A 95 2.93 17.31 -14.23
CA SER A 95 4.08 18.12 -14.66
C SER A 95 5.38 17.31 -14.58
N ASP A 96 5.63 16.63 -13.46
CA ASP A 96 6.83 15.82 -13.25
C ASP A 96 6.94 14.69 -14.30
N ARG A 97 5.81 14.05 -14.64
CA ARG A 97 5.77 13.00 -15.67
C ARG A 97 6.02 13.56 -17.06
N LEU A 98 5.45 14.70 -17.40
CA LEU A 98 5.70 15.37 -18.68
C LEU A 98 7.19 15.73 -18.82
N TYR A 99 7.80 16.31 -17.80
CA TYR A 99 9.24 16.61 -17.81
C TYR A 99 10.09 15.36 -17.98
N GLN A 100 9.76 14.25 -17.33
CA GLN A 100 10.50 12.99 -17.50
C GLN A 100 10.40 12.44 -18.93
N ILE A 101 9.23 12.53 -19.55
CA ILE A 101 9.02 12.11 -20.94
C ILE A 101 9.85 12.98 -21.88
N GLU A 102 9.77 14.30 -21.73
CA GLU A 102 10.52 15.25 -22.56
C GLU A 102 12.04 15.10 -22.38
N ALA A 103 12.51 14.93 -21.14
CA ALA A 103 13.93 14.69 -20.85
C ALA A 103 14.42 13.40 -21.52
N LYS A 104 13.66 12.30 -21.41
CA LYS A 104 13.98 11.03 -22.08
C LYS A 104 14.04 11.19 -23.59
N LEU A 105 13.10 11.92 -24.20
CA LEU A 105 13.10 12.20 -25.64
C LEU A 105 14.29 13.07 -26.06
N ALA A 106 14.70 14.01 -25.21
CA ALA A 106 15.86 14.86 -25.42
C ALA A 106 17.21 14.14 -25.16
N GLY A 107 17.18 12.88 -24.69
CA GLY A 107 18.38 12.12 -24.35
C GLY A 107 19.05 12.55 -23.04
N LEU A 108 18.33 13.28 -22.20
CA LEU A 108 18.75 13.68 -20.86
C LEU A 108 18.16 12.65 -19.88
N GLN A 109 18.98 11.71 -19.42
CA GLN A 109 18.62 10.74 -18.39
C GLN A 109 19.42 11.00 -17.12
#